data_AF-A0A427YH55-F1
#
_entry.id   AF-A0A427YH55-F1
#
_cell.length_a   1.000
_cell.length_b   1.000
_cell.length_c   1.000
_cell.angle_alpha   90.00
_cell.angle_beta   90.00
_cell.angle_gamma   90.00
#
_symmetry.space_group_name_H-M   'P 1'
#
loop_
_entity.id
_entity.type
_entity.pdbx_description
1 polymer ?
#
loop_
_entity_poly.entity_id
_entity_poly.type
_entity_poly.pdbx_seq_one_letter_code
_entity_poly.pdbx_strand_id
1 'polypeptide(L)'
;MPAPALTSSSVAQKCLTCQSFLRGACQAGSSISHAFTSFSGKKAALLPERYRVLKRNLTAGPEEALQKSWDDLVEVLKERTEEVATKREKIIPIVQFKDISTKSVPQETIEVIRRTGVAVVKGVIDPSKVESLFAEWKEYLTSNPYNGFPSDSDKKVVYET
;
A
#
# COMPACT_ATOMS: atom_id res chain seq x y z
N MET A 1 -2.33 67.00 -17.66
CA MET A 1 -2.45 65.54 -17.88
C MET A 1 -1.10 64.88 -17.60
N PRO A 2 -0.83 64.46 -16.35
CA PRO A 2 0.29 63.57 -16.05
C PRO A 2 -0.20 62.16 -15.70
N ALA A 3 0.46 61.14 -16.25
CA ALA A 3 0.22 59.73 -15.93
C ALA A 3 0.77 59.38 -14.54
N PRO A 4 0.05 58.60 -13.70
CA PRO A 4 0.52 58.22 -12.38
C PRO A 4 1.37 56.94 -12.41
N ALA A 5 2.42 56.96 -11.59
CA ALA A 5 3.29 55.85 -11.27
C ALA A 5 2.57 54.79 -10.42
N LEU A 6 2.80 53.52 -10.72
CA LEU A 6 2.32 52.38 -9.95
C LEU A 6 3.33 52.08 -8.81
N THR A 7 2.95 52.40 -7.58
CA THR A 7 3.67 51.94 -6.37
C THR A 7 2.94 50.75 -5.77
N SER A 8 3.63 49.61 -5.74
CA SER A 8 3.20 48.37 -5.09
C SER A 8 3.32 48.49 -3.57
N SER A 9 2.19 48.42 -2.88
CA SER A 9 2.12 48.24 -1.42
C SER A 9 0.88 47.39 -1.15
N SER A 10 1.08 46.09 -0.88
CA SER A 10 0.02 45.23 -0.35
C SER A 10 0.48 44.58 0.93
N VAL A 11 -0.10 45.10 2.01
CA VAL A 11 -0.08 44.59 3.37
C VAL A 11 -0.82 43.26 3.40
N ALA A 12 -0.09 42.15 3.50
CA ALA A 12 -0.69 40.84 3.74
C ALA A 12 -0.72 40.55 5.25
N GLN A 13 -1.74 41.09 5.90
CA GLN A 13 -2.14 40.75 7.25
C GLN A 13 -2.61 39.29 7.29
N LYS A 14 -1.77 38.38 7.83
CA LYS A 14 -2.12 36.97 7.97
C LYS A 14 -2.79 36.69 9.31
N CYS A 15 -3.99 36.15 9.16
CA CYS A 15 -5.00 35.78 10.14
C CYS A 15 -4.49 34.75 11.17
N LEU A 16 -4.77 34.98 12.46
CA LEU A 16 -4.29 34.19 13.61
C LEU A 16 -4.98 32.83 13.84
N THR A 17 -5.84 32.35 12.94
CA THR A 17 -6.77 31.25 13.26
C THR A 17 -6.30 29.83 12.87
N CYS A 18 -4.99 29.61 12.66
CA CYS A 18 -4.47 28.29 12.25
C CYS A 18 -3.52 27.66 13.28
N GLN A 19 -3.89 27.68 14.57
CA GLN A 19 -3.09 27.08 15.65
C GLN A 19 -3.57 25.72 16.17
N SER A 20 -4.68 25.15 15.68
CA SER A 20 -5.23 23.90 16.25
C SER A 20 -5.01 22.63 15.42
N PHE A 21 -4.33 22.68 14.27
CA PHE A 21 -4.16 21.51 13.39
C PHE A 21 -2.76 20.87 13.37
N LEU A 22 -1.82 21.33 14.20
CA LEU A 22 -0.44 20.82 14.27
C LEU A 22 -0.13 20.16 15.63
N ARG A 23 -0.89 19.12 16.00
CA ARG A 23 -0.46 18.12 16.99
C ARG A 23 -0.55 16.71 16.43
N GLY A 24 0.00 16.51 15.24
CA GLY A 24 0.62 15.24 14.86
C GLY A 24 2.12 15.49 14.88
N ALA A 25 2.84 14.91 15.83
CA ALA A 25 4.29 15.04 15.86
C ALA A 25 4.87 14.43 14.58
N CYS A 26 5.35 15.26 13.66
CA CYS A 26 6.36 14.85 12.69
C CYS A 26 7.63 14.59 13.49
N GLN A 27 7.78 13.38 14.03
CA GLN A 27 9.05 12.95 14.57
C GLN A 27 9.97 12.62 13.40
N ALA A 28 11.07 13.35 13.34
CA ALA A 28 12.13 13.14 12.38
C ALA A 28 12.88 11.84 12.73
N GLY A 29 12.81 10.87 11.81
CA GLY A 29 13.61 9.64 11.77
C GLY A 29 13.17 8.50 12.70
N SER A 30 13.16 7.23 12.32
CA SER A 30 13.21 6.55 11.01
C SER A 30 12.98 5.06 11.33
N SER A 31 11.71 4.64 11.47
CA SER A 31 11.36 3.22 11.49
C SER A 31 9.87 3.04 11.19
N ILE A 32 9.57 2.15 10.24
CA ILE A 32 8.22 1.73 9.88
C ILE A 32 7.38 1.23 11.07
N SER A 33 8.01 0.81 12.18
CA SER A 33 7.30 0.36 13.39
C SER A 33 6.43 1.44 14.02
N HIS A 34 6.75 2.73 13.83
CA HIS A 34 5.94 3.84 14.32
C HIS A 34 4.74 4.16 13.44
N ALA A 35 4.83 3.86 12.14
CA ALA A 35 3.76 4.09 11.18
C ALA A 35 2.62 3.06 11.33
N PHE A 36 2.92 1.87 11.89
CA PHE A 36 1.99 0.76 11.95
C PHE A 36 1.73 0.34 13.39
N THR A 37 0.59 0.79 13.93
CA THR A 37 0.09 0.43 15.27
C THR A 37 0.02 -1.09 15.47
N SER A 38 -0.29 -1.84 14.39
CA SER A 38 -0.38 -3.31 14.39
C SER A 38 0.93 -4.02 14.74
N PHE A 39 2.10 -3.45 14.43
CA PHE A 39 3.39 -4.06 14.80
C PHE A 39 3.82 -3.72 16.22
N SER A 40 3.29 -2.64 16.79
CA SER A 40 3.69 -2.13 18.12
C SER A 40 2.99 -2.83 19.30
N GLY A 41 2.09 -3.78 19.04
CA GLY A 41 1.28 -4.44 20.08
C GLY A 41 0.31 -3.51 20.82
N LYS A 42 0.21 -2.23 20.42
CA LYS A 42 -0.67 -1.24 21.03
C LYS A 42 -2.10 -1.48 20.57
N LYS A 43 -3.02 -1.63 21.53
CA LYS A 43 -4.46 -1.73 21.27
C LYS A 43 -4.91 -0.47 20.54
N ALA A 44 -5.55 -0.64 19.37
CA ALA A 44 -6.04 0.48 18.59
C ALA A 44 -6.98 1.34 19.45
N ALA A 45 -6.70 2.65 19.50
CA ALA A 45 -7.58 3.60 20.18
C ALA A 45 -8.95 3.59 19.50
N LEU A 46 -10.01 3.86 20.27
CA LEU A 46 -11.35 4.01 19.70
C LEU A 46 -11.33 5.09 18.63
N LEU A 47 -11.88 4.77 17.46
CA LEU A 47 -11.95 5.71 16.35
C LEU A 47 -12.89 6.87 16.72
N PRO A 48 -12.59 8.11 16.27
CA PRO A 48 -13.45 9.25 16.50
C PRO A 48 -14.90 9.03 16.07
N GLU A 49 -15.81 9.65 16.81
CA GLU A 49 -17.26 9.56 16.62
C GLU A 49 -17.75 9.86 15.19
N ARG A 50 -17.02 10.71 14.45
CA ARG A 50 -17.31 11.01 13.03
C ARG A 50 -17.45 9.75 12.16
N TYR A 51 -16.74 8.66 12.48
CA TYR A 51 -16.81 7.41 11.71
C TYR A 51 -18.12 6.65 11.94
N ARG A 52 -18.75 6.80 13.12
CA ARG A 52 -20.08 6.23 13.40
C ARG A 52 -21.14 6.95 12.58
N VAL A 53 -21.09 8.28 12.53
CA VAL A 53 -21.97 9.10 11.68
C VAL A 53 -21.78 8.76 10.21
N LEU A 54 -20.53 8.64 9.75
CA LEU A 54 -20.22 8.25 8.37
C LEU A 54 -20.82 6.88 8.01
N LYS A 55 -20.67 5.87 8.87
CA LYS A 55 -21.25 4.54 8.63
C LYS A 55 -22.77 4.61 8.49
N ARG A 56 -23.46 5.35 9.36
CA ARG A 56 -24.92 5.55 9.25
C ARG A 56 -25.32 6.21 7.93
N ASN A 57 -24.57 7.22 7.51
CA ASN A 57 -24.86 7.93 6.26
C ASN A 57 -24.66 7.04 5.03
N LEU A 58 -23.69 6.11 5.06
CA LEU A 58 -23.42 5.17 3.96
C LEU A 58 -24.45 4.04 3.87
N THR A 59 -25.09 3.67 4.99
CA THR A 59 -26.04 2.55 5.04
C THR A 59 -27.50 2.97 4.97
N ALA A 60 -27.81 4.26 5.15
CA ALA A 60 -29.18 4.77 5.18
C ALA A 60 -29.89 4.56 3.83
N GLY A 61 -31.06 3.92 3.86
CA GLY A 61 -31.93 3.70 2.70
C GLY A 61 -32.03 2.21 2.31
N PRO A 62 -30.98 1.59 1.74
CA PRO A 62 -31.02 0.22 1.26
C PRO A 62 -30.53 -0.80 2.30
N GLU A 63 -30.98 -0.70 3.55
CA GLU A 63 -30.45 -1.52 4.66
C GLU A 63 -30.65 -3.03 4.42
N GLU A 64 -31.84 -3.44 3.97
CA GLU A 64 -32.14 -4.84 3.66
C GLU A 64 -31.34 -5.37 2.46
N ALA A 65 -31.19 -4.55 1.42
CA ALA A 65 -30.42 -4.92 0.23
C ALA A 65 -28.92 -5.04 0.56
N LEU A 66 -28.41 -4.16 1.42
CA LEU A 66 -27.04 -4.23 1.91
C LEU A 66 -26.81 -5.51 2.72
N GLN A 67 -27.71 -5.82 3.67
CA GLN A 67 -27.63 -7.04 4.47
C GLN A 67 -27.64 -8.28 3.57
N LYS A 68 -28.57 -8.35 2.62
CA LYS A 68 -28.63 -9.46 1.66
C LYS A 68 -27.35 -9.59 0.84
N SER A 69 -26.86 -8.48 0.27
CA SER A 69 -25.62 -8.50 -0.52
C SER A 69 -24.39 -8.92 0.29
N TRP A 70 -24.39 -8.62 1.59
CA TRP A 70 -23.36 -9.03 2.51
C TRP A 70 -23.43 -10.54 2.79
N ASP A 71 -24.62 -11.07 3.05
CA ASP A 71 -24.82 -12.50 3.28
C ASP A 71 -24.44 -13.31 2.03
N ASP A 72 -24.85 -12.86 0.84
CA ASP A 72 -24.47 -13.45 -0.45
C ASP A 72 -22.93 -13.41 -0.64
N LEU A 73 -22.28 -12.29 -0.31
CA LEU A 73 -20.82 -12.15 -0.37
C LEU A 73 -20.10 -13.13 0.57
N VAL A 74 -20.62 -13.32 1.78
CA VAL A 74 -20.03 -14.23 2.77
C VAL A 74 -20.07 -15.67 2.28
N GLU A 75 -21.16 -16.11 1.66
CA GLU A 75 -21.24 -17.47 1.08
C GLU A 75 -20.24 -17.66 -0.07
N VAL A 76 -20.16 -16.71 -1.00
CA VAL A 76 -19.17 -16.76 -2.10
C VAL A 76 -17.74 -16.77 -1.54
N LEU A 77 -17.46 -16.00 -0.49
CA LEU A 77 -16.13 -15.96 0.14
C LEU A 77 -15.76 -17.29 0.82
N LYS A 78 -16.73 -18.03 1.39
CA LYS A 78 -16.47 -19.35 1.96
C LYS A 78 -15.99 -20.32 0.88
N GLU A 79 -16.73 -20.45 -0.21
CA GLU A 79 -16.37 -21.32 -1.34
C GLU A 79 -14.99 -20.98 -1.89
N ARG A 80 -14.70 -19.68 -2.05
CA ARG A 80 -13.40 -19.22 -2.55
C ARG A 80 -12.27 -19.46 -1.56
N THR A 81 -12.52 -19.35 -0.27
CA THR A 81 -11.54 -19.65 0.78
C THR A 81 -11.21 -21.14 0.80
N GLU A 82 -12.20 -22.02 0.61
CA GLU A 82 -11.99 -23.47 0.47
C GLU A 82 -11.18 -23.82 -0.79
N GLU A 83 -11.46 -23.15 -1.92
CA GLU A 83 -10.68 -23.31 -3.14
C GLU A 83 -9.20 -22.91 -2.93
N VAL A 84 -8.96 -21.77 -2.26
CA VAL A 84 -7.61 -21.31 -1.89
C VAL A 84 -6.93 -22.30 -0.95
N ALA A 85 -7.64 -22.80 0.06
CA ALA A 85 -7.10 -23.77 1.01
C ALA A 85 -6.71 -25.09 0.33
N THR A 86 -7.48 -25.51 -0.69
CA THR A 86 -7.24 -26.73 -1.46
C THR A 86 -6.09 -26.58 -2.46
N LYS A 87 -6.09 -25.51 -3.25
CA LYS A 87 -5.10 -25.28 -4.32
C LYS A 87 -3.77 -24.72 -3.79
N ARG A 88 -3.79 -24.00 -2.67
CA ARG A 88 -2.64 -23.32 -2.06
C ARG A 88 -1.84 -22.52 -3.09
N GLU A 89 -0.54 -22.78 -3.22
CA GLU A 89 0.37 -22.07 -4.13
C GLU A 89 -0.01 -22.23 -5.60
N LYS A 90 -0.68 -23.33 -5.96
CA LYS A 90 -1.08 -23.60 -7.35
C LYS A 90 -2.20 -22.68 -7.86
N ILE A 91 -2.85 -21.93 -6.97
CA ILE A 91 -3.89 -20.97 -7.37
C ILE A 91 -3.30 -19.72 -8.06
N ILE A 92 -2.02 -19.43 -7.81
CA ILE A 92 -1.36 -18.25 -8.35
C ILE A 92 -0.91 -18.58 -9.78
N PRO A 93 -1.46 -17.88 -10.80
CA PRO A 93 -1.06 -18.11 -12.18
C PRO A 93 0.39 -17.69 -12.41
N ILE A 94 1.12 -18.51 -13.15
CA ILE A 94 2.51 -18.26 -13.56
C ILE A 94 2.53 -18.00 -15.05
N VAL A 95 3.09 -16.86 -15.46
CA VAL A 95 3.19 -16.43 -16.87
C VAL A 95 4.66 -16.20 -17.23
N GLN A 96 5.07 -16.53 -18.44
CA GLN A 96 6.42 -16.20 -18.90
C GLN A 96 6.46 -14.79 -19.49
N PHE A 97 7.52 -14.05 -19.21
CA PHE A 97 7.72 -12.71 -19.76
C PHE A 97 7.72 -12.71 -21.31
N LYS A 98 8.23 -13.79 -21.91
CA LYS A 98 8.23 -13.97 -23.38
C LYS A 98 6.82 -14.01 -23.97
N ASP A 99 5.86 -14.60 -23.26
CA ASP A 99 4.46 -14.68 -23.73
C ASP A 99 3.79 -13.32 -23.66
N ILE A 100 4.18 -12.49 -22.68
CA ILE A 100 3.72 -11.10 -22.54
C ILE A 100 4.33 -10.23 -23.65
N SER A 101 5.64 -10.35 -23.90
CA SER A 101 6.32 -9.52 -24.91
C SER A 101 5.84 -9.81 -26.33
N THR A 102 5.47 -11.06 -26.60
CA THR A 102 4.89 -11.51 -27.87
C THR A 102 3.37 -11.36 -27.96
N LYS A 103 2.71 -10.88 -26.89
CA LYS A 103 1.24 -10.76 -26.77
C LYS A 103 0.50 -12.09 -27.03
N SER A 104 1.13 -13.21 -26.68
CA SER A 104 0.60 -14.56 -26.89
C SER A 104 -0.03 -15.17 -25.63
N VAL A 105 -0.31 -14.36 -24.60
CA VAL A 105 -0.92 -14.85 -23.36
C VAL A 105 -2.36 -15.32 -23.62
N PRO A 106 -2.73 -16.56 -23.27
CA PRO A 106 -4.09 -17.05 -23.45
C PRO A 106 -5.12 -16.23 -22.68
N GLN A 107 -6.31 -16.05 -23.26
CA GLN A 107 -7.40 -15.30 -22.63
C GLN A 107 -7.85 -15.94 -21.30
N GLU A 108 -7.87 -17.28 -21.24
CA GLU A 108 -8.16 -18.02 -20.01
C GLU A 108 -7.19 -17.65 -18.88
N THR A 109 -5.89 -17.51 -19.19
CA THR A 109 -4.89 -17.07 -18.22
C THR A 109 -5.16 -15.65 -17.74
N ILE A 110 -5.59 -14.75 -18.62
CA ILE A 110 -5.97 -13.37 -18.26
C ILE A 110 -7.18 -13.36 -17.32
N GLU A 111 -8.18 -14.20 -17.57
CA GLU A 111 -9.35 -14.34 -16.71
C GLU A 111 -8.99 -14.90 -15.33
N VAL A 112 -8.11 -15.91 -15.28
CA VAL A 112 -7.59 -16.44 -14.01
C VAL A 112 -6.83 -15.36 -13.24
N ILE A 113 -6.00 -14.55 -13.91
CA ILE A 113 -5.29 -13.42 -13.29
C ILE A 113 -6.26 -12.39 -12.73
N ARG A 114 -7.30 -12.02 -13.49
CA ARG A 114 -8.34 -11.09 -13.02
C ARG A 114 -9.11 -11.64 -11.82
N ARG A 115 -9.35 -12.95 -11.80
CA ARG A 115 -10.07 -13.64 -10.74
C ARG A 115 -9.24 -13.82 -9.46
N THR A 116 -7.93 -14.01 -9.58
CA THR A 116 -7.00 -14.18 -8.44
C THR A 116 -6.42 -12.86 -7.96
N GLY A 117 -6.34 -11.84 -8.83
CA GLY A 117 -5.82 -10.51 -8.53
C GLY A 117 -4.29 -10.40 -8.48
N VAL A 118 -3.59 -11.53 -8.59
CA VAL A 118 -2.12 -11.62 -8.55
C VAL A 118 -1.61 -12.65 -9.56
N ALA A 119 -0.36 -12.48 -10.00
CA ALA A 119 0.31 -13.39 -10.92
C ALA A 119 1.83 -13.36 -10.69
N VAL A 120 2.52 -14.44 -11.04
CA VAL A 120 3.98 -14.50 -11.04
C VAL A 120 4.48 -14.49 -12.48
N VAL A 121 5.28 -13.47 -12.83
CA VAL A 121 5.92 -13.39 -14.14
C VAL A 121 7.36 -13.92 -14.06
N LYS A 122 7.64 -15.00 -14.77
CA LYS A 122 8.97 -15.63 -14.82
C LYS A 122 9.77 -15.16 -16.03
N GLY A 123 11.09 -15.14 -15.90
CA GLY A 123 12.00 -14.80 -16.99
C GLY A 123 12.03 -13.33 -17.39
N VAL A 124 11.75 -12.41 -16.45
CA VAL A 124 11.85 -10.95 -16.68
C VAL A 124 13.30 -10.49 -16.77
N ILE A 125 14.17 -11.05 -15.94
CA ILE A 125 15.60 -10.76 -15.88
C ILE A 125 16.36 -12.09 -16.02
N ASP A 126 17.43 -12.10 -16.82
CA ASP A 126 18.28 -13.27 -16.96
C ASP A 126 18.99 -13.62 -15.64
N PRO A 127 19.15 -14.92 -15.31
CA PRO A 127 19.74 -15.35 -14.04
C PRO A 127 21.11 -14.72 -13.75
N SER A 128 22.00 -14.65 -14.75
CA SER A 128 23.34 -14.07 -14.59
C SER A 128 23.30 -12.58 -14.21
N LYS A 129 22.32 -11.84 -14.74
CA LYS A 129 22.12 -10.43 -14.38
C LYS A 129 21.55 -10.27 -12.98
N VAL A 130 20.68 -11.19 -12.54
CA VAL A 130 20.18 -11.23 -11.16
C VAL A 130 21.33 -11.46 -10.17
N GLU A 131 22.25 -12.36 -10.48
CA GLU A 131 23.42 -12.63 -9.64
C GLU A 131 24.35 -11.41 -9.52
N SER A 132 24.63 -10.72 -10.64
CA SER A 132 25.41 -9.47 -10.64
C SER A 132 24.77 -8.39 -9.78
N LEU A 133 23.48 -8.10 -10.01
CA LEU A 133 22.75 -7.10 -9.25
C LEU A 133 22.70 -7.43 -7.75
N PHE A 134 22.58 -8.70 -7.41
CA PHE A 134 22.59 -9.15 -6.01
C PHE A 134 23.97 -9.00 -5.37
N ALA A 135 25.05 -9.23 -6.12
CA ALA A 135 26.41 -8.99 -5.65
C ALA A 135 26.67 -7.50 -5.42
N GLU A 136 26.32 -6.66 -6.40
CA GLU A 136 26.43 -5.18 -6.31
C GLU A 136 25.61 -4.64 -5.11
N TRP A 137 24.40 -5.16 -4.90
CA TRP A 137 23.57 -4.78 -3.76
C TRP A 137 24.20 -5.17 -2.42
N LYS A 138 24.80 -6.36 -2.30
CA LYS A 138 25.54 -6.77 -1.10
C LYS A 138 26.75 -5.90 -0.83
N GLU A 139 27.50 -5.56 -1.87
CA GLU A 139 28.65 -4.66 -1.77
C GLU A 139 28.23 -3.26 -1.29
N TYR A 140 27.12 -2.75 -1.84
CA TYR A 140 26.53 -1.49 -1.42
C TYR A 140 26.15 -1.51 0.07
N LEU A 141 25.47 -2.55 0.55
CA LEU A 141 25.12 -2.69 1.97
C LEU A 141 26.35 -2.84 2.88
N THR A 142 27.43 -3.43 2.40
CA THR A 142 28.67 -3.59 3.20
C THR A 142 29.43 -2.28 3.30
N SER A 143 29.39 -1.47 2.24
CA SER A 143 30.17 -0.22 2.13
C SER A 143 29.48 0.99 2.74
N ASN A 144 28.19 0.89 3.08
CA ASN A 144 27.39 2.00 3.59
C ASN A 144 26.73 1.64 4.93
N PRO A 145 26.69 2.56 5.90
CA PRO A 145 25.87 2.36 7.09
C PRO A 145 24.39 2.33 6.68
N TYR A 146 23.65 1.31 7.12
CA TYR A 146 22.22 1.16 6.85
C TYR A 146 21.46 0.83 8.13
N ASN A 147 20.24 1.36 8.23
CA ASN A 147 19.27 0.97 9.23
C ASN A 147 18.39 -0.17 8.67
N GLY A 148 17.65 -0.84 9.54
CA GLY A 148 16.73 -1.87 9.06
C GLY A 148 15.97 -2.59 10.15
N PHE A 149 14.89 -3.26 9.76
CA PHE A 149 13.93 -3.90 10.64
C PHE A 149 13.92 -5.42 10.45
N PRO A 150 13.87 -6.24 11.53
CA PRO A 150 13.93 -5.85 12.94
C PRO A 150 15.29 -5.27 13.34
N SER A 151 15.27 -4.28 14.25
CA SER A 151 16.48 -3.57 14.69
C SER A 151 17.46 -4.47 15.47
N ASP A 152 16.91 -5.42 16.23
CA ASP A 152 17.65 -6.25 17.20
C ASP A 152 18.10 -7.61 16.64
N SER A 153 18.08 -7.78 15.31
CA SER A 153 18.48 -9.03 14.66
C SER A 153 19.62 -8.82 13.68
N ASP A 154 20.57 -9.76 13.65
CA ASP A 154 21.62 -9.83 12.63
C ASP A 154 21.04 -9.99 11.21
N LYS A 155 19.80 -10.49 11.10
CA LYS A 155 19.08 -10.67 9.84
C LYS A 155 17.99 -9.62 9.69
N LYS A 156 18.36 -8.46 9.15
CA LYS A 156 17.40 -7.41 8.77
C LYS A 156 16.57 -7.87 7.55
N VAL A 157 15.25 -7.64 7.59
CA VAL A 157 14.29 -7.99 6.52
C VAL A 157 13.96 -6.76 5.67
N VAL A 158 13.95 -5.58 6.30
CA VAL A 158 13.76 -4.28 5.64
C VAL A 158 15.06 -3.49 5.80
N TYR A 159 15.53 -2.86 4.72
CA TYR A 159 16.76 -2.08 4.67
C TYR A 159 16.40 -0.62 4.40
N GLU A 160 16.92 0.30 5.20
CA GLU A 160 16.68 1.74 5.14
C GLU A 160 18.03 2.47 5.06
N THR A 161 18.15 3.40 4.12
CA THR A 161 19.31 4.29 3.95
C THR A 161 19.06 5.64 4.59
#